data_AF-A0A811MVT8-F1
#
_entry.id   AF-A0A811MVT8-F1
#
_cell.length_a   1.000
_cell.length_b   1.000
_cell.length_c   1.000
_cell.angle_alpha   90.00
_cell.angle_beta   90.00
_cell.angle_gamma   90.00
#
_symmetry.space_group_name_H-M   'P 1'
#
loop_
_entity.id
_entity.type
_entity.pdbx_description
1 polymer ?
#
loop_
_entity_poly.entity_id
_entity_poly.type
_entity_poly.pdbx_seq_one_letter_code
_entity_poly.pdbx_strand_id
1 'polypeptide(L)'
;MKCIDWDETCMQMDEVLASVAETVKNFAIIYLVDITEVPNFNTLYEFKRIMIDLGTGNNNKINWALKDKHEFIDIVETRYRGARKGCGLMIAPKDYSTKYCY
;
A
#
# COMPACT_ATOMS: atom_id res chain seq x y z
N MET A 1 -5.87 2.31 -8.23
CA MET A 1 -7.15 1.70 -7.90
C MET A 1 -8.05 2.77 -7.32
N LYS A 2 -9.25 2.95 -7.85
CA LYS A 2 -10.28 3.76 -7.19
C LYS A 2 -11.01 2.79 -6.27
N CYS A 3 -10.67 2.76 -4.98
CA CYS A 3 -11.35 1.86 -4.07
C CYS A 3 -12.72 2.41 -3.73
N ILE A 4 -13.72 1.58 -3.99
CA ILE A 4 -15.12 1.79 -3.65
C ILE A 4 -15.50 0.53 -2.87
N ASP A 5 -16.22 0.67 -1.76
CA ASP A 5 -16.47 -0.42 -0.79
C ASP A 5 -17.14 -1.68 -1.40
N TRP A 6 -17.80 -1.52 -2.55
CA TRP A 6 -18.48 -2.60 -3.27
C TRP A 6 -17.60 -3.30 -4.32
N ASP A 7 -16.37 -2.84 -4.53
CA ASP A 7 -15.40 -3.49 -5.43
C ASP A 7 -14.78 -4.71 -4.72
N GLU A 8 -14.96 -5.89 -5.31
CA GLU A 8 -14.51 -7.18 -4.76
C GLU A 8 -13.01 -7.14 -4.39
N THR A 9 -12.21 -6.44 -5.20
CA THR A 9 -10.78 -6.30 -4.97
C THR A 9 -10.42 -5.39 -3.79
N CYS A 10 -11.24 -4.37 -3.50
CA CYS A 10 -11.05 -3.53 -2.32
C CYS A 10 -11.52 -4.25 -1.06
N MET A 11 -12.63 -5.01 -1.12
CA MET A 11 -13.05 -5.87 -0.01
C MET A 11 -11.99 -6.91 0.36
N GLN A 12 -11.37 -7.56 -0.62
CA GLN A 12 -10.26 -8.50 -0.39
C GLN A 12 -9.06 -7.83 0.28
N MET A 13 -8.75 -6.59 -0.13
CA MET A 13 -7.67 -5.82 0.48
C MET A 13 -8.03 -5.41 1.92
N ASP A 14 -9.26 -5.00 2.17
CA ASP A 14 -9.75 -4.56 3.49
C ASP A 14 -9.70 -5.71 4.50
N GLU A 15 -10.04 -6.94 4.10
CA GLU A 15 -9.88 -8.13 4.96
C GLU A 15 -8.42 -8.35 5.36
N VAL A 16 -7.49 -8.19 4.42
CA VAL A 16 -6.05 -8.31 4.70
C VAL A 16 -5.61 -7.21 5.66
N LEU A 17 -5.96 -5.96 5.37
CA LEU A 17 -5.64 -4.78 6.20
C LEU A 17 -6.19 -4.92 7.63
N ALA A 18 -7.45 -5.34 7.77
CA ALA A 18 -8.08 -5.55 9.07
C ALA A 18 -7.35 -6.64 9.88
N SER A 19 -6.94 -7.72 9.20
CA SER A 19 -6.27 -8.84 9.87
C SER A 19 -4.83 -8.56 10.30
N VAL A 20 -4.15 -7.60 9.65
CA VAL A 20 -2.76 -7.22 9.96
C VAL A 20 -2.67 -5.95 10.80
N ALA A 21 -3.76 -5.18 10.95
CA ALA A 21 -3.80 -3.92 11.67
C ALA A 21 -3.23 -4.04 13.09
N GLU A 22 -3.61 -5.09 13.82
CA GLU A 22 -3.12 -5.33 15.18
C GLU A 22 -1.62 -5.69 15.22
N THR A 23 -1.15 -6.42 14.20
CA THR A 23 0.25 -6.85 14.08
C THR A 23 1.18 -5.67 13.79
N VAL A 24 0.74 -4.71 12.96
CA VAL A 24 1.56 -3.57 12.53
C VAL A 24 1.41 -2.34 13.40
N LYS A 25 0.53 -2.35 14.42
CA LYS A 25 0.18 -1.18 15.26
C LYS A 25 1.37 -0.44 15.89
N ASN A 26 2.47 -1.14 16.12
CA ASN A 26 3.68 -0.57 16.74
C ASN A 26 4.48 0.33 15.78
N PHE A 27 4.27 0.20 14.47
CA PHE A 27 5.07 0.90 13.45
C PHE A 27 4.26 1.45 12.27
N ALA A 28 2.97 1.14 12.16
CA ALA A 28 2.05 1.69 11.17
C ALA A 28 0.63 1.83 11.72
N ILE A 29 -0.08 2.86 11.24
CA ILE A 29 -1.51 3.08 11.48
C ILE A 29 -2.20 3.01 10.12
N ILE A 30 -3.28 2.24 10.03
CA ILE A 30 -4.05 2.03 8.81
C ILE A 30 -5.31 2.90 8.88
N TYR A 31 -5.57 3.67 7.84
CA TYR A 31 -6.79 4.47 7.69
C TYR A 31 -7.50 4.07 6.41
N LEU A 32 -8.83 3.94 6.49
CA LEU A 32 -9.71 3.79 5.34
C LEU A 32 -10.24 5.17 4.95
N VAL A 33 -10.23 5.47 3.66
CA VAL A 33 -10.69 6.77 3.12
C VAL A 33 -11.59 6.50 1.93
N ASP A 34 -12.85 6.90 2.02
CA ASP A 34 -13.77 6.88 0.90
C ASP A 34 -13.49 8.05 -0.06
N ILE A 35 -13.19 7.73 -1.31
CA ILE A 35 -12.91 8.69 -2.38
C ILE A 35 -14.16 9.41 -2.91
N THR A 36 -15.35 8.90 -2.61
CA THR A 36 -16.63 9.53 -2.95
C THR A 36 -16.96 10.65 -1.98
N GLU A 37 -16.71 10.45 -0.68
CA GLU A 37 -16.88 11.47 0.35
C GLU A 37 -15.77 12.51 0.33
N VAL A 38 -14.53 12.10 0.04
CA VAL A 38 -13.37 13.02 0.00
C VAL A 38 -12.69 12.99 -1.37
N PRO A 39 -13.30 13.61 -2.41
CA PRO A 39 -12.75 13.62 -3.76
C PRO A 39 -11.46 14.46 -3.87
N ASN A 40 -11.16 15.31 -2.89
CA ASN A 40 -9.99 16.19 -2.86
C ASN A 40 -8.65 15.43 -2.89
N PHE A 41 -8.63 14.16 -2.47
CA PHE A 41 -7.43 13.32 -2.56
C PHE A 41 -7.18 12.77 -3.97
N ASN A 42 -8.12 12.91 -4.92
CA ASN A 42 -7.95 12.39 -6.28
C ASN A 42 -6.89 13.15 -7.09
N THR A 43 -6.68 14.45 -6.81
CA THR A 43 -5.75 15.32 -7.53
C THR A 43 -4.48 15.66 -6.73
N LEU A 44 -4.56 15.80 -5.40
CA LEU A 44 -3.46 16.29 -4.55
C LEU A 44 -2.73 15.18 -3.78
N TYR A 45 -2.22 14.18 -4.51
CA TYR A 45 -1.50 13.07 -3.89
C TYR A 45 0.02 13.18 -4.04
N GLU A 46 0.55 14.40 -3.89
CA GLU A 46 1.96 14.80 -4.03
C GLU A 46 2.70 15.01 -2.69
N PHE A 47 2.04 14.82 -1.54
CA PHE A 47 2.72 14.97 -0.25
C PHE A 47 3.71 13.82 -0.01
N LYS A 48 5.01 14.16 0.09
CA LYS A 48 6.18 13.30 0.43
C LYS A 48 5.81 11.84 0.69
N ARG A 49 5.56 11.11 -0.40
CA ARG A 49 5.30 9.68 -0.34
C ARG A 49 6.63 8.98 -0.34
N ILE A 50 6.82 8.17 0.68
CA ILE A 50 7.84 7.13 0.68
C ILE A 50 7.49 6.16 -0.46
N MET A 51 8.29 6.17 -1.52
CA MET A 51 8.10 5.33 -2.70
C MET A 51 8.65 3.92 -2.43
N ILE A 52 7.92 2.90 -2.88
CA ILE A 52 8.41 1.52 -2.87
C ILE A 52 8.46 1.06 -4.31
N ASP A 53 9.65 0.75 -4.80
CA ASP A 53 9.84 0.10 -6.08
C ASP A 53 9.40 -1.37 -5.95
N LEU A 54 8.26 -1.66 -6.55
CA LEU A 54 7.65 -2.99 -6.58
C LEU A 54 7.94 -3.71 -7.91
N GLY A 55 8.72 -3.11 -8.82
CA GLY A 55 8.97 -3.67 -10.15
C GLY A 55 7.79 -3.56 -11.13
N THR A 56 6.70 -2.88 -10.75
CA THR A 56 5.48 -2.72 -11.55
C THR A 56 5.47 -1.44 -12.40
N GLY A 57 6.53 -0.63 -12.33
CA GLY A 57 6.62 0.67 -13.00
C GLY A 57 5.84 1.80 -12.30
N ASN A 58 5.05 1.50 -11.27
CA ASN A 58 4.35 2.50 -10.45
C ASN A 58 4.75 2.39 -8.97
N ASN A 59 5.66 3.25 -8.54
CA ASN A 59 6.27 3.19 -7.20
C ASN A 59 5.49 3.99 -6.15
N ASN A 60 4.37 4.60 -6.56
CA ASN A 60 3.61 5.54 -5.74
C ASN A 60 2.41 4.90 -5.04
N LYS A 61 1.87 3.81 -5.60
CA LYS A 61 0.60 3.19 -5.18
C LYS A 61 0.59 1.69 -5.48
N ILE A 62 0.14 0.88 -4.52
CA ILE A 62 -0.27 -0.51 -4.78
C ILE A 62 -1.71 -0.45 -5.30
N ASN A 63 -1.97 -1.01 -6.47
CA ASN A 63 -3.29 -0.98 -7.13
C ASN A 63 -3.88 -2.37 -7.39
N TRP A 64 -3.39 -3.38 -6.69
CA TRP A 64 -3.92 -4.74 -6.72
C TRP A 64 -4.16 -5.23 -5.29
N ALA A 65 -5.07 -6.18 -5.14
CA ALA A 65 -5.30 -6.85 -3.86
C ALA A 65 -4.12 -7.78 -3.53
N LEU A 66 -3.47 -7.56 -2.39
CA LEU A 66 -2.48 -8.48 -1.85
C LEU A 66 -3.21 -9.65 -1.21
N LYS A 67 -2.91 -10.88 -1.62
CA LYS A 67 -3.52 -12.09 -1.03
C LYS A 67 -2.78 -12.59 0.20
N ASP A 68 -1.49 -12.30 0.30
CA ASP A 68 -0.63 -12.73 1.40
C ASP A 68 -0.43 -11.60 2.41
N LYS A 69 -0.79 -11.90 3.66
CA LYS A 69 -0.67 -10.97 4.80
C LYS A 69 0.79 -10.71 5.15
N HIS A 70 1.66 -11.70 4.98
CA HIS A 70 3.08 -11.54 5.25
C HIS A 70 3.73 -10.60 4.24
N GLU A 71 3.34 -10.68 2.96
CA GLU A 71 3.80 -9.74 1.94
C GLU A 71 3.44 -8.30 2.29
N PHE A 72 2.23 -8.05 2.80
CA PHE A 72 1.84 -6.72 3.26
C PHE A 72 2.70 -6.24 4.44
N ILE A 73 2.92 -7.09 5.45
CA ILE A 73 3.74 -6.75 6.62
C ILE A 73 5.18 -6.41 6.20
N ASP A 74 5.78 -7.21 5.32
CA ASP A 74 7.15 -7.01 4.83
C ASP A 74 7.30 -5.68 4.07
N ILE A 75 6.29 -5.31 3.28
CA ILE A 75 6.24 -4.02 2.57
C ILE A 75 6.19 -2.87 3.58
N VAL A 76 5.30 -2.94 4.58
CA VAL A 76 5.15 -1.90 5.61
C VAL A 76 6.42 -1.77 6.45
N GLU A 77 7.05 -2.89 6.81
CA GLU A 77 8.30 -2.89 7.56
C GLU A 77 9.45 -2.26 6.75
N THR A 78 9.57 -2.62 5.47
CA THR A 78 10.57 -2.04 4.56
C THR A 78 10.39 -0.53 4.47
N ARG A 79 9.14 -0.07 4.35
CA ARG A 79 8.79 1.35 4.36
C ARG A 79 9.20 2.04 5.64
N TYR A 80 8.86 1.45 6.79
CA TYR A 80 9.18 1.99 8.11
C TYR A 80 10.69 2.11 8.31
N ARG A 81 11.45 1.05 8.00
CA ARG A 81 12.92 1.02 8.12
C ARG A 81 13.59 2.05 7.21
N GLY A 82 13.16 2.15 5.96
CA GLY A 82 13.73 3.12 5.02
C GLY A 82 13.37 4.57 5.39
N ALA A 83 12.17 4.81 5.90
CA ALA A 83 11.72 6.16 6.28
C ALA A 83 12.52 6.68 7.47
N ARG A 84 12.80 5.81 8.45
CA ARG A 84 13.70 6.13 9.58
C ARG A 84 15.13 6.47 9.15
N LYS A 85 15.57 5.98 7.98
CA LYS A 85 16.88 6.30 7.39
C LYS A 85 16.88 7.55 6.51
N GLY A 86 15.71 8.19 6.31
CA GLY A 86 15.56 9.35 5.44
C GLY A 86 15.60 9.02 3.94
N CYS A 87 15.46 7.74 3.56
CA CYS A 87 15.43 7.34 2.16
C CYS A 87 14.06 7.65 1.54
N GLY A 88 14.05 8.34 0.39
CA GLY A 88 12.81 8.66 -0.33
C GLY A 88 12.26 7.52 -1.20
N LEU A 89 13.11 6.53 -1.51
CA LEU A 89 12.81 5.36 -2.34
C LEU A 89 13.35 4.11 -1.66
N MET A 90 12.51 3.09 -1.47
CA MET A 90 12.91 1.76 -1.04
C MET A 90 12.61 0.74 -2.14
N ILE A 91 13.39 -0.33 -2.19
CA ILE A 91 13.13 -1.48 -3.04
C ILE A 91 12.32 -2.48 -2.22
N ALA A 92 11.22 -2.98 -2.78
CA ALA A 92 10.44 -4.03 -2.13
C ALA A 92 11.28 -5.29 -1.92
N PRO A 93 11.06 -6.04 -0.84
CA PRO A 93 11.76 -7.29 -0.58
C PRO A 93 11.46 -8.38 -1.61
N LYS A 94 10.39 -8.20 -2.39
CA LYS A 94 9.95 -9.11 -3.45
C LYS A 94 9.69 -8.34 -4.73
N ASP A 95 10.06 -8.92 -5.86
CA ASP A 95 9.75 -8.38 -7.17
C ASP A 95 8.33 -8.80 -7.59
N TYR A 96 7.49 -7.81 -7.88
CA TYR A 96 6.11 -8.02 -8.35
C TYR A 96 5.98 -7.88 -9.88
N SER A 97 7.10 -7.63 -10.59
CA SER A 97 7.16 -7.45 -12.05
C SER A 97 6.56 -8.61 -12.86
N THR A 98 6.67 -9.85 -12.39
CA THR A 98 6.30 -11.05 -13.17
C THR A 98 4.89 -11.59 -12.88
N LYS A 99 4.27 -11.20 -11.75
CA LYS A 99 2.96 -11.73 -11.31
C LYS A 99 1.78 -10.84 -11.65
N TYR A 100 2.01 -9.56 -11.90
CA TYR A 100 0.95 -8.56 -12.09
C TYR A 100 1.24 -7.64 -13.29
N CYS A 101 1.87 -8.17 -14.35
CA CYS A 101 1.87 -7.53 -15.67
C CYS A 101 0.41 -7.30 -16.08
N TYR A 102 -0.02 -6.05 -16.02
CA TYR A 102 -1.23 -5.60 -16.72
C TYR A 102 -0.90 -5.33 -18.18
#